data_AF-A0A7S4QX94-F1
#
_entry.id   AF-A0A7S4QX94-F1
#
_cell.length_a   1.000
_cell.length_b   1.000
_cell.length_c   1.000
_cell.angle_alpha   90.00
_cell.angle_beta   90.00
_cell.angle_gamma   90.00
#
_symmetry.space_group_name_H-M   'P 1'
#
loop_
_entity.id
_entity.type
_entity.pdbx_description
1 polymer ?
#
loop_
_entity_poly.entity_id
_entity_poly.type
_entity_poly.pdbx_seq_one_letter_code
_entity_poly.pdbx_strand_id
1 'polypeptide(L)'
;MSCITIVQIFTMVSPAAEGGKSIFADGFAAAERLRIADPTSFNVLCTTVRRYRSIDDATGWHLEARGPVISAVNRKNKEHLWGPVTAIRHNDLDRLPDLPPPPSCGTFDTTWKKEQEEFYEKLQIAHSKWDEILGSDEFRLVMDLQPGDTVLVANQ
;
A
#
# COMPACT_ATOMS: atom_id res chain seq x y z
N MET A 1 -8.59 12.29 -11.51
CA MET A 1 -7.18 12.71 -11.40
C MET A 1 -6.64 12.13 -10.10
N SER A 2 -5.72 11.15 -10.15
CA SER A 2 -5.06 10.69 -8.92
C SER A 2 -3.97 11.69 -8.57
N CYS A 3 -4.12 12.39 -7.45
CA CYS A 3 -3.04 13.19 -6.89
C CYS A 3 -2.01 12.22 -6.29
N ILE A 4 -1.06 11.76 -7.10
CA ILE A 4 0.05 10.93 -6.66
C ILE A 4 1.30 11.77 -6.82
N THR A 5 1.93 12.11 -5.70
CA THR A 5 3.25 12.74 -5.69
C THR A 5 4.27 11.68 -6.07
N ILE A 6 4.73 11.68 -7.32
CA ILE A 6 5.61 10.64 -7.86
C ILE A 6 7.04 10.68 -7.27
N VAL A 7 7.47 11.84 -6.77
CA VAL A 7 8.77 12.03 -6.12
C VAL A 7 8.58 12.83 -4.85
N GLN A 8 9.16 12.36 -3.75
CA GLN A 8 9.21 13.07 -2.49
C GLN A 8 10.66 13.47 -2.17
N ILE A 9 10.84 14.71 -1.71
CA ILE A 9 12.15 15.28 -1.41
C ILE A 9 12.18 15.62 0.07
N PHE A 10 13.17 15.10 0.78
CA PHE A 10 13.45 15.43 2.18
C PHE A 10 14.82 16.07 2.29
N THR A 11 14.92 17.23 2.92
CA THR A 11 16.21 17.88 3.22
C THR A 11 16.36 18.00 4.72
N MET A 12 17.46 17.45 5.25
CA MET A 12 17.77 17.51 6.67
C MET A 12 18.27 18.91 7.03
N VAL A 13 17.50 19.61 7.85
CA VAL A 13 17.89 20.94 8.37
C VAL A 13 18.58 20.81 9.72
N SER A 14 18.00 20.00 10.61
CA SER A 14 18.53 19.75 11.96
C SER A 14 18.13 18.35 12.41
N PRO A 15 19.09 17.45 12.67
CA PRO A 15 18.78 16.13 13.21
C PRO A 15 18.28 16.24 14.65
N ALA A 16 17.54 15.23 15.09
CA ALA A 16 17.20 15.07 16.50
C ALA A 16 18.46 14.73 17.31
N ALA A 17 18.45 15.07 18.60
CA ALA A 17 19.56 14.73 19.50
C ALA A 17 19.70 13.21 19.73
N GLU A 18 18.58 12.48 19.67
CA GLU A 18 18.52 11.03 19.77
C GLU A 18 17.41 10.49 18.85
N GLY A 19 17.65 9.34 18.22
CA GLY A 19 16.70 8.72 17.29
C GLY A 19 16.61 9.47 15.95
N GLY A 20 15.44 9.41 15.29
CA GLY A 20 15.17 10.18 14.07
C GLY A 20 15.88 9.69 12.80
N LYS A 21 16.46 8.49 12.80
CA LYS A 21 17.04 7.89 11.60
C LYS A 21 15.97 7.69 10.53
N SER A 22 16.31 8.03 9.31
CA SER A 22 15.43 7.81 8.17
C SER A 22 15.50 6.34 7.77
N ILE A 23 14.33 5.73 7.56
CA ILE A 23 14.20 4.33 7.13
C ILE A 23 13.50 4.33 5.79
N PHE A 24 14.13 3.68 4.82
CA PHE A 24 13.62 3.48 3.47
C PHE A 24 13.49 1.99 3.20
N ALA A 25 12.55 1.63 2.32
CA ALA A 25 12.40 0.27 1.84
C ALA A 25 12.07 0.26 0.35
N ASP A 26 12.57 -0.74 -0.37
CA ASP A 26 12.18 -0.98 -1.77
C ASP A 26 10.84 -1.72 -1.82
N GLY A 27 9.77 -0.95 -1.99
CA GLY A 27 8.41 -1.50 -2.09
C GLY A 27 8.19 -2.40 -3.31
N PHE A 28 8.95 -2.23 -4.40
CA PHE A 28 8.81 -3.07 -5.59
C PHE A 28 9.47 -4.42 -5.37
N ALA A 29 10.66 -4.44 -4.77
CA ALA A 29 11.32 -5.67 -4.38
C ALA A 29 10.50 -6.45 -3.33
N ALA A 30 9.94 -5.76 -2.34
CA ALA A 30 9.03 -6.36 -1.36
C ALA A 30 7.77 -6.96 -2.03
N ALA A 31 7.17 -6.25 -2.99
CA ALA A 31 6.00 -6.74 -3.71
C ALA A 31 6.33 -7.97 -4.58
N GLU A 32 7.50 -7.98 -5.22
CA GLU A 32 7.99 -9.15 -5.95
C GLU A 32 8.24 -10.34 -5.03
N ARG A 33 8.82 -10.09 -3.84
CA ARG A 33 9.02 -11.11 -2.79
C ARG A 33 7.70 -11.71 -2.33
N LEU A 34 6.65 -10.90 -2.17
CA LEU A 34 5.30 -11.36 -1.85
C LEU A 34 4.73 -12.19 -3.01
N ARG A 35 4.87 -11.71 -4.25
CA ARG A 35 4.38 -12.41 -5.45
C ARG A 35 4.94 -13.83 -5.57
N ILE A 36 6.20 -14.03 -5.20
CA ILE A 36 6.86 -15.34 -5.23
C ILE A 36 6.42 -16.23 -4.06
N ALA A 37 6.37 -15.71 -2.83
CA ALA A 37 6.06 -16.53 -1.65
C ALA A 37 4.57 -16.81 -1.46
N ASP A 38 3.72 -15.84 -1.75
CA ASP A 38 2.27 -15.94 -1.59
C ASP A 38 1.56 -15.17 -2.72
N PRO A 39 1.45 -15.79 -3.91
CA PRO A 39 0.77 -15.18 -5.05
C PRO A 39 -0.71 -14.90 -4.78
N THR A 40 -1.34 -15.60 -3.84
CA THR A 40 -2.74 -15.38 -3.44
C THR A 40 -2.88 -14.05 -2.71
N SER A 41 -2.04 -13.82 -1.70
CA SER A 41 -1.99 -12.55 -0.96
C SER A 41 -1.60 -11.38 -1.88
N PHE A 42 -0.61 -11.58 -2.75
CA PHE A 42 -0.26 -10.59 -3.77
C PHE A 42 -1.45 -10.21 -4.65
N ASN A 43 -2.21 -11.21 -5.12
CA ASN A 43 -3.40 -10.97 -5.93
C ASN A 43 -4.46 -10.18 -5.16
N VAL A 44 -4.75 -10.55 -3.91
CA VAL A 44 -5.70 -9.82 -3.06
C VAL A 44 -5.31 -8.34 -2.93
N LEU A 45 -4.03 -8.04 -2.70
CA LEU A 45 -3.54 -6.66 -2.58
C LEU A 45 -3.53 -5.89 -3.90
N CYS A 46 -3.48 -6.58 -5.05
CA CYS A 46 -3.58 -5.97 -6.37
C CYS A 46 -5.02 -5.70 -6.81
N THR A 47 -5.98 -6.50 -6.35
CA THR A 47 -7.39 -6.41 -6.79
C THR A 47 -8.30 -5.66 -5.84
N THR A 48 -7.94 -5.59 -4.56
CA THR A 48 -8.77 -4.93 -3.55
C THR A 48 -8.63 -3.41 -3.66
N VAL A 49 -9.66 -2.75 -4.16
CA VAL A 49 -9.68 -1.28 -4.31
C VAL A 49 -9.95 -0.64 -2.95
N ARG A 50 -8.93 0.05 -2.42
CA ARG A 50 -9.04 0.84 -1.20
C ARG A 50 -9.50 2.26 -1.49
N ARG A 51 -9.91 2.94 -0.43
CA ARG A 51 -10.19 4.38 -0.43
C ARG A 51 -9.26 5.06 0.55
N TYR A 52 -8.79 6.23 0.17
CA TYR A 52 -7.93 7.08 0.98
C TYR A 52 -8.54 8.45 1.11
N ARG A 53 -8.39 9.08 2.27
CA ARG A 53 -8.91 10.40 2.55
C ARG A 53 -8.00 11.15 3.51
N SER A 54 -7.69 12.39 3.16
CA SER A 54 -7.04 13.35 4.05
C SER A 54 -7.89 14.62 4.08
N ILE A 55 -8.29 15.02 5.29
CA ILE A 55 -9.02 16.26 5.57
C ILE A 55 -8.13 17.12 6.47
N ASP A 56 -7.92 18.36 6.07
CA ASP A 56 -7.28 19.38 6.90
C ASP A 56 -8.28 20.52 7.10
N ASP A 57 -8.86 20.59 8.30
CA ASP A 57 -9.85 21.61 8.67
C ASP A 57 -9.24 23.01 8.78
N ALA A 58 -7.94 23.13 9.04
CA ALA A 58 -7.29 24.43 9.22
C ALA A 58 -7.10 25.15 7.86
N THR A 59 -6.78 24.38 6.82
CA THR A 59 -6.59 24.90 5.47
C THR A 59 -7.80 24.67 4.55
N GLY A 60 -8.75 23.83 4.97
CA GLY A 60 -9.93 23.44 4.21
C GLY A 60 -9.67 22.41 3.12
N TRP A 61 -8.54 21.70 3.14
CA TRP A 61 -8.21 20.70 2.13
C TRP A 61 -8.99 19.40 2.36
N HIS A 62 -9.53 18.86 1.27
CA HIS A 62 -10.19 17.56 1.25
C HIS A 62 -9.69 16.78 0.04
N LEU A 63 -8.81 15.81 0.28
CA LEU A 63 -8.23 14.96 -0.75
C LEU A 63 -8.78 13.54 -0.63
N GLU A 64 -9.14 12.96 -1.77
CA GLU A 64 -9.57 11.57 -1.87
C GLU A 64 -8.84 10.84 -2.99
N ALA A 65 -8.52 9.57 -2.75
CA ALA A 65 -7.95 8.68 -3.75
C ALA A 65 -8.53 7.27 -3.62
N ARG A 66 -8.42 6.49 -4.69
CA ARG A 66 -8.82 5.09 -4.71
C ARG A 66 -7.81 4.28 -5.51
N GLY A 67 -7.51 3.08 -5.04
CA GLY A 67 -6.56 2.20 -5.69
C GLY A 67 -6.18 1.00 -4.81
N PRO A 68 -5.53 -0.01 -5.39
CA PRO A 68 -4.98 -1.12 -4.64
C PRO A 68 -3.73 -0.69 -3.86
N VAL A 69 -3.31 -1.54 -2.92
CA VAL A 69 -2.03 -1.36 -2.21
C VAL A 69 -0.87 -1.57 -3.16
N ILE A 70 -0.97 -2.57 -4.02
CA ILE A 70 0.03 -2.89 -5.04
C ILE A 70 -0.61 -2.66 -6.41
N SER A 71 -0.08 -1.73 -7.18
CA SER A 71 -0.49 -1.53 -8.56
C SER A 71 0.47 -2.29 -9.48
N ALA A 72 -0.04 -3.26 -10.23
CA ALA A 72 0.73 -4.02 -11.20
C ALA A 72 0.01 -4.08 -12.56
N VAL A 73 0.78 -4.22 -13.64
CA VAL A 73 0.21 -4.32 -14.99
C VAL A 73 -0.61 -5.59 -15.11
N ASN A 74 -1.94 -5.48 -15.22
CA ASN A 74 -2.81 -6.62 -15.46
C ASN A 74 -2.62 -7.13 -16.89
N ARG A 75 -2.04 -8.33 -17.06
CA ARG A 75 -1.92 -8.96 -18.38
C ARG A 75 -3.23 -9.67 -18.70
N LYS A 76 -4.21 -8.88 -19.18
CA LYS A 76 -5.47 -9.38 -19.71
C LYS A 76 -5.17 -10.54 -20.67
N ASN A 77 -5.82 -11.69 -20.45
CA ASN A 77 -5.73 -12.97 -21.19
C ASN A 77 -5.01 -14.13 -20.47
N LYS A 78 -4.47 -13.95 -19.26
CA LYS A 78 -4.06 -15.06 -18.38
C LYS A 78 -4.43 -14.72 -16.94
N GLU A 79 -5.47 -15.36 -16.42
CA GLU A 79 -5.83 -15.25 -15.00
C GLU A 79 -4.58 -15.51 -14.13
N HIS A 80 -4.38 -14.67 -13.11
CA HIS A 80 -3.24 -14.72 -12.18
C HIS A 80 -1.85 -14.36 -12.74
N LEU A 81 -1.74 -13.88 -13.99
CA LEU A 81 -0.47 -13.38 -14.52
C LEU A 81 -0.36 -11.86 -14.40
N TRP A 82 0.26 -11.40 -13.32
CA TRP A 82 0.62 -9.99 -13.15
C TRP A 82 1.90 -9.66 -13.92
N GLY A 83 1.92 -8.49 -14.55
CA GLY A 83 3.12 -7.87 -15.10
C GLY A 83 3.89 -7.11 -14.02
N PRO A 84 4.81 -6.22 -14.43
CA PRO A 84 5.61 -5.44 -13.48
C PRO A 84 4.74 -4.65 -12.49
N VAL A 85 5.23 -4.55 -11.26
CA VAL A 85 4.72 -3.60 -10.26
C VAL A 85 5.07 -2.19 -10.72
N THR A 86 4.13 -1.27 -10.52
CA THR A 86 4.18 0.11 -11.04
C THR A 86 4.04 1.17 -9.94
N ALA A 87 3.44 0.80 -8.81
CA ALA A 87 3.18 1.72 -7.70
C ALA A 87 2.84 0.94 -6.42
N ILE A 88 3.20 1.50 -5.27
CA ILE A 88 2.85 1.00 -3.93
C ILE A 88 2.16 2.11 -3.15
N ARG A 89 0.89 1.89 -2.75
CA ARG A 89 0.15 2.82 -1.88
C ARG A 89 -0.13 2.20 -0.52
N HIS A 90 0.82 2.38 0.39
CA HIS A 90 0.73 1.93 1.77
C HIS A 90 0.93 3.11 2.73
N ASN A 91 -0.18 3.68 3.20
CA ASN A 91 -0.22 4.67 4.26
C ASN A 91 -1.47 4.40 5.09
N ASP A 92 -1.28 4.10 6.38
CA ASP A 92 -2.40 3.76 7.26
C ASP A 92 -3.14 4.98 7.79
N LEU A 93 -2.51 6.16 7.79
CA LEU A 93 -3.09 7.38 8.35
C LEU A 93 -4.22 7.96 7.48
N ASP A 94 -4.15 7.77 6.17
CA ASP A 94 -5.18 8.23 5.23
C ASP A 94 -6.09 7.09 4.75
N ARG A 95 -5.89 5.85 5.22
CA ARG A 95 -6.67 4.69 4.80
C ARG A 95 -8.07 4.71 5.42
N LEU A 96 -9.11 4.64 4.57
CA LEU A 96 -10.48 4.40 5.01
C LEU A 96 -10.77 2.89 5.13
N PRO A 97 -11.84 2.50 5.85
CA PRO A 97 -12.26 1.10 5.91
C PRO A 97 -12.50 0.51 4.52
N ASP A 98 -11.93 -0.68 4.32
CA ASP A 98 -12.16 -1.50 3.13
C ASP A 98 -13.61 -1.95 3.08
N LEU A 99 -14.19 -1.91 1.89
CA LEU A 99 -15.55 -2.37 1.67
C LEU A 99 -15.53 -3.67 0.86
N PRO A 100 -16.27 -4.71 1.30
CA PRO A 100 -16.42 -5.91 0.51
C PRO A 100 -17.15 -5.57 -0.80
N PRO A 101 -16.94 -6.37 -1.86
CA PRO A 101 -17.69 -6.21 -3.09
C PRO A 101 -19.20 -6.40 -2.84
N PRO A 102 -20.05 -5.91 -3.77
CA PRO A 102 -21.47 -6.23 -3.77
C PRO A 102 -21.69 -7.75 -3.78
N PRO A 103 -22.82 -8.24 -3.23
CA PRO A 103 -23.13 -9.67 -3.21
C PRO A 103 -23.10 -10.28 -4.61
N SER A 104 -22.52 -11.47 -4.74
CA SER A 104 -22.43 -12.17 -6.03
C SER A 104 -23.82 -12.52 -6.60
N CYS A 105 -24.77 -12.82 -5.72
CA CYS A 105 -26.16 -13.16 -6.04
C CYS A 105 -27.11 -11.95 -6.10
N GLY A 106 -26.61 -10.73 -5.83
CA GLY A 106 -27.42 -9.51 -5.81
C GLY A 106 -28.33 -9.34 -4.58
N THR A 107 -28.34 -10.30 -3.63
CA THR A 107 -29.13 -10.24 -2.40
C THR A 107 -28.24 -10.05 -1.17
N PHE A 108 -28.68 -9.20 -0.24
CA PHE A 108 -27.99 -8.93 1.04
C PHE A 108 -28.47 -9.89 2.13
N ASP A 109 -28.28 -11.19 1.91
CA ASP A 109 -28.73 -12.27 2.81
C ASP A 109 -27.57 -12.94 3.58
N THR A 110 -27.81 -14.12 4.16
CA THR A 110 -26.79 -14.89 4.90
C THR A 110 -25.61 -15.32 4.03
N THR A 111 -25.81 -15.50 2.73
CA THR A 111 -24.77 -15.80 1.76
C THR A 111 -23.82 -14.62 1.65
N TRP A 112 -24.35 -13.40 1.53
CA TRP A 112 -23.54 -12.19 1.49
C TRP A 112 -22.72 -12.00 2.77
N LYS A 113 -23.30 -12.26 3.95
CA LYS A 113 -22.53 -12.20 5.21
C LYS A 113 -21.31 -13.12 5.18
N LYS A 114 -21.47 -14.34 4.67
CA LYS A 114 -20.35 -15.28 4.50
C LYS A 114 -19.32 -14.76 3.50
N GLU A 115 -19.75 -14.19 2.38
CA GLU A 115 -18.85 -13.56 1.40
C GLU A 115 -18.06 -12.38 2.00
N GLN A 116 -18.68 -11.60 2.89
CA GLN A 116 -18.01 -10.53 3.62
C GLN A 116 -16.95 -11.06 4.59
N GLU A 117 -17.29 -12.08 5.37
CA GLU A 117 -16.36 -12.73 6.29
C GLU A 117 -15.14 -13.29 5.54
N GLU A 118 -15.39 -14.02 4.45
CA GLU A 118 -14.33 -14.54 3.58
C GLU A 118 -13.47 -13.42 2.95
N PHE A 119 -14.09 -12.29 2.57
CA PHE A 119 -13.37 -11.13 2.05
C PHE A 119 -12.40 -10.55 3.09
N TYR A 120 -12.89 -10.30 4.31
CA TYR A 120 -12.05 -9.72 5.37
C TYR A 120 -10.98 -10.70 5.85
N GLU A 121 -11.27 -11.99 5.91
CA GLU A 121 -10.27 -13.01 6.25
C GLU A 121 -9.13 -13.02 5.24
N LYS A 122 -9.44 -13.09 3.94
CA LYS A 122 -8.43 -13.03 2.86
C LYS A 122 -7.62 -11.75 2.91
N LEU A 123 -8.28 -10.61 3.15
CA LEU A 123 -7.61 -9.33 3.24
C LEU A 123 -6.69 -9.26 4.45
N GLN A 124 -7.13 -9.73 5.61
CA GLN A 124 -6.31 -9.76 6.83
C GLN A 124 -5.06 -10.63 6.65
N ILE A 125 -5.20 -11.82 6.06
CA ILE A 125 -4.06 -12.69 5.73
C ILE A 125 -3.09 -11.97 4.80
N ALA A 126 -3.60 -11.34 3.74
CA ALA A 126 -2.77 -10.65 2.76
C ALA A 126 -2.00 -9.47 3.36
N HIS A 127 -2.62 -8.66 4.23
CA HIS A 127 -1.95 -7.59 4.96
C HIS A 127 -0.90 -8.13 5.92
N SER A 128 -1.23 -9.19 6.66
CA SER A 128 -0.29 -9.79 7.61
C SER A 128 0.98 -10.28 6.90
N LYS A 129 0.83 -10.86 5.70
CA LYS A 129 1.97 -11.31 4.87
C LYS A 129 2.77 -10.15 4.27
N TRP A 130 2.10 -9.07 3.91
CA TRP A 130 2.75 -7.86 3.43
C TRP A 130 3.55 -7.17 4.53
N ASP A 131 2.97 -7.02 5.72
CA ASP A 131 3.60 -6.39 6.87
C ASP A 131 4.79 -7.23 7.37
N GLU A 132 4.72 -8.56 7.31
CA GLU A 132 5.84 -9.46 7.60
C GLU A 132 7.04 -9.19 6.67
N ILE A 133 6.80 -9.00 5.38
CA ILE A 133 7.85 -8.70 4.39
C ILE A 133 8.42 -7.30 4.61
N LEU A 134 7.57 -6.28 4.81
CA LEU A 134 8.02 -4.91 5.07
C LEU A 134 8.74 -4.76 6.42
N GLY A 135 8.36 -5.57 7.40
CA GLY A 135 8.99 -5.60 8.72
C GLY A 135 10.38 -6.24 8.71
N SER A 136 10.72 -7.02 7.68
CA SER A 136 12.02 -7.66 7.53
C SER A 136 13.14 -6.65 7.25
N ASP A 137 14.36 -7.00 7.67
CA ASP A 137 15.55 -6.18 7.39
C ASP A 137 16.06 -6.37 5.94
N GLU A 138 15.49 -7.31 5.17
CA GLU A 138 15.93 -7.64 3.80
C GLU A 138 15.87 -6.43 2.85
N PHE A 139 14.85 -5.59 3.01
CA PHE A 139 14.60 -4.42 2.16
C PHE A 139 14.92 -3.09 2.86
N ARG A 140 15.42 -3.14 4.11
CA ARG A 140 15.55 -1.97 4.97
C ARG A 140 16.87 -1.24 4.73
N LEU A 141 16.78 0.02 4.32
CA LEU A 141 17.90 0.96 4.31
C LEU A 141 17.71 1.97 5.44
N VAL A 142 18.66 2.02 6.37
CA VAL A 142 18.66 3.01 7.47
C VAL A 142 19.75 4.03 7.20
N MET A 143 19.38 5.32 7.24
CA MET A 143 20.28 6.43 7.01
C MET A 143 20.23 7.43 8.17
N ASP A 144 21.42 7.90 8.55
CA ASP A 144 21.61 8.95 9.54
C ASP A 144 21.96 10.25 8.81
N LEU A 145 20.93 11.01 8.46
CA LEU A 145 21.06 12.21 7.63
C LEU A 145 21.65 13.36 8.45
N GLN A 146 22.68 14.00 7.89
CA GLN A 146 23.34 15.17 8.47
C GLN A 146 22.72 16.47 7.96
N PRO A 147 22.89 17.60 8.67
CA PRO A 147 22.47 18.90 8.16
C PRO A 147 22.99 19.18 6.75
N GLY A 148 22.08 19.48 5.83
CA GLY A 148 22.37 19.71 4.42
C GLY A 148 22.20 18.48 3.51
N ASP A 149 22.04 17.28 4.07
CA ASP A 149 21.73 16.09 3.26
C ASP A 149 20.32 16.19 2.67
N THR A 150 20.19 15.80 1.41
CA THR A 150 18.91 15.70 0.70
C THR A 150 18.71 14.30 0.16
N VAL A 151 17.53 13.73 0.43
CA VAL A 151 17.11 12.44 -0.11
C VAL A 151 15.92 12.65 -1.04
N LEU A 152 15.97 11.99 -2.19
CA LEU A 152 14.87 11.91 -3.14
C LEU A 152 14.36 10.47 -3.15
N VAL A 153 13.05 10.31 -2.99
CA VAL A 153 12.39 9.01 -2.97
C VAL A 153 11.34 8.99 -4.08
N ALA A 154 11.31 7.91 -4.86
CA ALA A 154 10.19 7.64 -5.74
C ALA A 154 8.99 7.20 -4.89
N ASN A 155 7.95 8.04 -4.83
CA ASN A 155 6.80 7.88 -3.92
C ASN A 155 5.54 7.42 -4.68
N GLN A 156 5.77 6.50 -5.63
CA GLN A 156 4.78 5.99 -6.57
C GLN A 156 4.12 4.71 -6.05
#